data_AF-A0A5J9U227-F1
#
_entry.id   AF-A0A5J9U227-F1
#
_cell.length_a   1.000
_cell.length_b   1.000
_cell.length_c   1.000
_cell.angle_alpha   90.00
_cell.angle_beta   90.00
_cell.angle_gamma   90.00
#
_symmetry.space_group_name_H-M   'P 1'
#
loop_
_entity.id
_entity.type
_entity.pdbx_description
1 polymer ?
#
loop_
_entity_poly.entity_id
_entity_poly.type
_entity_poly.pdbx_seq_one_letter_code
_entity_poly.pdbx_strand_id
1 'polypeptide(L)'
;MAKRKNLEDAAGKAAATVDDAAAKPKRMNLDDAAGTAAANVNDTIHRANNVYPKILKDFLECPHCKFIGADVKQDTTRLENDYGIFVRNAVDLQPIGISMGIGTKRWRPSLEKLAKRLLLADMDKKNKDFLHATWGREDLTHEHIAYAAIDAFASAELAKPMNIKVDNLV
;
A
#
# COMPACT_ATOMS: atom_id res chain seq x y z
N MET A 1 -29.46 43.18 -51.51
CA MET A 1 -29.43 42.73 -50.11
C MET A 1 -28.02 42.26 -49.77
N ALA A 2 -27.59 42.57 -48.54
CA ALA A 2 -26.30 42.27 -47.90
C ALA A 2 -25.03 42.97 -48.45
N LYS A 3 -24.32 43.59 -47.52
CA LYS A 3 -23.30 44.64 -47.63
C LYS A 3 -21.99 44.06 -47.05
N ARG A 4 -20.85 44.33 -47.68
CA ARG A 4 -19.50 44.02 -47.15
C ARG A 4 -19.15 44.97 -46.00
N LYS A 5 -18.46 44.48 -44.95
CA LYS A 5 -17.34 45.19 -44.28
C LYS A 5 -16.59 44.30 -43.27
N ASN A 6 -15.25 44.32 -43.38
CA ASN A 6 -14.29 44.05 -42.30
C ASN A 6 -14.45 45.08 -41.17
N LEU A 7 -13.98 44.76 -39.95
CA LEU A 7 -13.15 45.66 -39.12
C LEU A 7 -12.68 44.99 -37.82
N GLU A 8 -11.51 45.44 -37.41
CA GLU A 8 -10.62 44.99 -36.34
C GLU A 8 -11.15 45.25 -34.91
N ASP A 9 -10.47 44.61 -33.96
CA ASP A 9 -10.12 45.12 -32.63
C ASP A 9 -11.19 45.79 -31.75
N ALA A 10 -11.65 45.03 -30.76
CA ALA A 10 -11.98 45.57 -29.45
C ALA A 10 -11.37 44.68 -28.37
N ALA A 11 -10.16 45.04 -27.94
CA ALA A 11 -9.58 44.53 -26.70
C ALA A 11 -10.41 45.01 -25.50
N GLY A 12 -10.85 44.10 -24.62
CA GLY A 12 -11.56 44.48 -23.40
C GLY A 12 -12.05 43.32 -22.53
N LYS A 13 -11.12 42.74 -21.74
CA LYS A 13 -11.28 42.02 -20.45
C LYS A 13 -12.50 41.09 -20.24
N ALA A 14 -12.25 39.78 -20.03
CA ALA A 14 -12.40 39.10 -18.73
C ALA A 14 -12.36 37.55 -18.86
N ALA A 15 -11.50 36.93 -18.04
CA ALA A 15 -11.65 35.65 -17.31
C ALA A 15 -12.22 34.37 -17.97
N ALA A 16 -11.47 33.26 -17.74
CA ALA A 16 -11.88 31.84 -17.73
C ALA A 16 -12.22 31.24 -19.11
N THR A 17 -11.85 30.01 -19.49
CA THR A 17 -11.66 28.75 -18.75
C THR A 17 -10.60 27.90 -19.45
N VAL A 18 -9.60 27.44 -18.69
CA VAL A 18 -8.78 26.28 -19.04
C VAL A 18 -9.57 25.05 -18.59
N ASP A 19 -10.30 24.42 -19.51
CA ASP A 19 -10.89 23.10 -19.29
C ASP A 19 -10.69 22.30 -20.57
N ASP A 20 -9.67 21.45 -20.61
CA ASP A 20 -9.79 20.19 -21.34
C ASP A 20 -8.85 19.11 -20.78
N ALA A 21 -9.49 18.00 -20.39
CA ALA A 21 -8.95 16.65 -20.23
C ALA A 21 -7.91 16.35 -19.13
N ALA A 22 -8.25 16.59 -17.86
CA ALA A 22 -7.79 15.72 -16.77
C ALA A 22 -8.79 14.57 -16.61
N ALA A 23 -8.51 13.41 -17.22
CA ALA A 23 -9.24 12.19 -16.92
C ALA A 23 -9.17 11.95 -15.40
N LYS A 24 -10.32 12.06 -14.71
CA LYS A 24 -10.40 11.79 -13.27
C LYS A 24 -9.86 10.37 -13.02
N PRO A 25 -8.88 10.17 -12.12
CA PRO A 25 -8.40 8.84 -11.81
C PRO A 25 -9.58 8.01 -11.30
N LYS A 26 -9.77 6.84 -11.92
CA LYS A 26 -10.77 5.85 -11.51
C LYS A 26 -10.51 5.50 -10.05
N ARG A 27 -11.48 5.72 -9.17
CA ARG A 27 -11.37 5.35 -7.75
C ARG A 27 -11.09 3.85 -7.66
N MET A 28 -10.02 3.50 -6.97
CA MET A 28 -9.66 2.11 -6.72
C MET A 28 -10.44 1.65 -5.49
N ASN A 29 -11.35 0.68 -5.68
CA ASN A 29 -12.07 0.05 -4.59
C ASN A 29 -11.18 -1.04 -3.99
N LEU A 30 -10.68 -0.83 -2.77
CA LEU A 30 -9.81 -1.79 -2.08
C LEU A 30 -10.59 -3.01 -1.55
N ASP A 31 -11.92 -2.92 -1.49
CA ASP A 31 -12.80 -3.97 -0.99
C ASP A 31 -12.80 -5.21 -1.90
N ASP A 32 -12.46 -5.04 -3.19
CA ASP A 32 -12.44 -6.11 -4.19
C ASP A 32 -11.12 -6.92 -4.18
N ALA A 33 -10.11 -6.48 -3.39
CA ALA A 33 -8.76 -7.06 -3.38
C ALA A 33 -8.57 -8.18 -2.34
N ALA A 34 -9.63 -8.64 -1.68
CA ALA A 34 -9.60 -9.71 -0.67
C ALA A 34 -9.39 -11.13 -1.28
N GLY A 35 -8.50 -11.24 -2.25
CA GLY A 35 -8.09 -12.49 -2.89
C GLY A 35 -6.70 -12.92 -2.41
N THR A 36 -6.71 -13.88 -1.48
CA THR A 36 -5.67 -14.86 -1.13
C THR A 36 -4.23 -14.38 -0.86
N ALA A 37 -3.79 -14.69 0.37
CA ALA A 37 -2.41 -14.78 0.86
C ALA A 37 -1.74 -13.50 1.41
N ALA A 38 -2.18 -13.05 2.58
CA ALA A 38 -1.30 -12.43 3.59
C ALA A 38 -2.05 -12.36 4.93
N ALA A 39 -1.72 -13.23 5.89
CA ALA A 39 -2.14 -13.11 7.31
C ALA A 39 -1.60 -14.21 8.24
N ASN A 40 -1.27 -15.40 7.71
CA ASN A 40 -1.19 -16.62 8.53
C ASN A 40 0.19 -17.00 9.08
N VAL A 41 1.19 -16.13 8.97
CA VAL A 41 2.58 -16.55 9.24
C VAL A 41 2.87 -16.62 10.73
N ASN A 42 2.61 -15.57 11.50
CA ASN A 42 3.22 -15.46 12.83
C ASN A 42 2.65 -16.44 13.88
N ASP A 43 1.33 -16.61 13.94
CA ASP A 43 0.72 -17.36 15.05
C ASP A 43 0.56 -18.86 14.76
N THR A 44 0.59 -19.26 13.50
CA THR A 44 0.70 -20.67 13.10
C THR A 44 2.04 -21.25 13.56
N ILE A 45 3.11 -20.44 13.51
CA ILE A 45 4.46 -20.89 13.84
C ILE A 45 4.67 -21.04 15.35
N HIS A 46 4.18 -20.09 16.16
CA HIS A 46 4.24 -20.20 17.61
C HIS A 46 3.52 -21.46 18.12
N ARG A 47 2.36 -21.83 17.55
CA ARG A 47 1.63 -23.04 17.93
C ARG A 47 2.23 -24.33 17.38
N ALA A 48 2.90 -24.27 16.25
CA ALA A 48 3.58 -25.41 15.66
C ALA A 48 5.00 -25.63 16.25
N ASN A 49 5.31 -25.06 17.42
CA ASN A 49 6.63 -25.15 18.06
C ASN A 49 7.77 -24.66 17.14
N ASN A 50 7.62 -23.46 16.59
CA ASN A 50 8.54 -22.88 15.62
C ASN A 50 8.59 -23.54 14.24
N VAL A 51 7.60 -24.40 13.92
CA VAL A 51 7.51 -25.03 12.61
C VAL A 51 6.69 -24.16 11.66
N TYR A 52 7.38 -23.56 10.68
CA TYR A 52 6.78 -22.92 9.52
C TYR A 52 6.90 -23.80 8.27
N PRO A 53 6.02 -23.60 7.26
CA PRO A 53 6.23 -24.20 5.95
C PRO A 53 7.58 -23.77 5.35
N LYS A 54 8.42 -24.72 4.93
CA LYS A 54 9.71 -24.41 4.28
C LYS A 54 9.55 -23.46 3.09
N ILE A 55 8.48 -23.65 2.31
CA ILE A 55 8.15 -22.80 1.15
C ILE A 55 7.99 -21.33 1.54
N LEU A 56 7.49 -21.04 2.75
CA LEU A 56 7.35 -19.68 3.23
C LEU A 56 8.71 -19.06 3.57
N LYS A 57 9.61 -19.81 4.21
CA LYS A 57 10.99 -19.35 4.44
C LYS A 57 11.70 -19.09 3.13
N ASP A 58 11.65 -20.05 2.20
CA ASP A 58 12.27 -19.92 0.87
C ASP A 58 11.72 -18.70 0.12
N PHE A 59 10.40 -18.45 0.20
CA PHE A 59 9.77 -17.28 -0.37
C PHE A 59 10.28 -15.99 0.28
N LEU A 60 10.23 -15.86 1.60
CA LEU A 60 10.69 -14.66 2.32
C LEU A 60 12.20 -14.38 2.14
N GLU A 61 12.99 -15.43 1.92
CA GLU A 61 14.43 -15.35 1.63
C GLU A 61 14.76 -15.22 0.13
N CYS A 62 13.76 -15.15 -0.74
CA CYS A 62 13.94 -15.00 -2.19
C CYS A 62 14.72 -13.71 -2.53
N PRO A 63 15.89 -13.78 -3.18
CA PRO A 63 16.72 -12.62 -3.52
C PRO A 63 16.15 -11.80 -4.70
N HIS A 64 15.14 -12.33 -5.40
CA HIS A 64 14.52 -11.72 -6.56
C HIS A 64 13.13 -11.14 -6.24
N CYS A 65 12.62 -11.41 -5.04
CA CYS A 65 11.34 -10.93 -4.57
C CYS A 65 11.55 -9.63 -3.78
N LYS A 66 10.55 -8.73 -3.72
CA LYS A 66 10.59 -7.54 -2.85
C LYS A 66 9.44 -7.60 -1.87
N PHE A 67 9.75 -7.37 -0.60
CA PHE A 67 8.78 -7.42 0.49
C PHE A 67 8.49 -6.01 0.96
N ILE A 68 7.40 -5.44 0.44
CA ILE A 68 7.07 -4.02 0.57
C ILE A 68 6.05 -3.86 1.68
N GLY A 69 6.28 -2.92 2.59
CA GLY A 69 5.36 -2.63 3.70
C GLY A 69 5.70 -1.33 4.43
N ALA A 70 4.97 -1.00 5.49
CA ALA A 70 5.27 0.14 6.35
C ALA A 70 5.84 -0.33 7.69
N ASP A 71 6.94 0.27 8.14
CA ASP A 71 7.64 -0.10 9.38
C ASP A 71 8.18 -1.54 9.42
N VAL A 72 8.51 -2.08 8.24
CA VAL A 72 8.93 -3.47 7.99
C VAL A 72 10.15 -3.90 8.81
N LYS A 73 10.96 -2.95 9.31
CA LYS A 73 12.12 -3.26 10.15
C LYS A 73 11.72 -4.03 11.42
N GLN A 74 10.59 -3.70 12.04
CA GLN A 74 10.14 -4.40 13.23
C GLN A 74 9.75 -5.84 12.90
N ASP A 75 8.99 -6.04 11.82
CA ASP A 75 8.54 -7.36 11.38
C ASP A 75 9.72 -8.27 11.03
N THR A 76 10.70 -7.74 10.29
CA THR A 76 11.90 -8.52 9.88
C THR A 76 12.79 -8.88 11.06
N THR A 77 12.98 -7.96 12.01
CA THR A 77 13.72 -8.23 13.25
C THR A 77 13.03 -9.33 14.06
N ARG A 78 11.69 -9.29 14.12
CA ARG A 78 10.92 -10.32 14.82
C ARG A 78 10.99 -11.67 14.12
N LEU A 79 10.88 -11.69 12.79
CA LEU A 79 11.01 -12.92 11.99
C LEU A 79 12.38 -13.60 12.16
N GLU A 80 13.44 -12.80 12.24
CA GLU A 80 14.79 -13.30 12.49
C GLU A 80 14.93 -13.85 13.92
N ASN A 81 14.53 -13.06 14.93
CA ASN A 81 14.72 -13.43 16.33
C ASN A 81 13.84 -14.63 16.75
N ASP A 82 12.59 -14.64 16.32
CA ASP A 82 11.61 -15.64 16.76
C ASP A 82 11.74 -16.92 15.92
N TYR A 83 12.10 -16.82 14.64
CA TYR A 83 12.00 -17.95 13.67
C TYR A 83 13.26 -18.22 12.83
N GLY A 84 14.29 -17.39 12.91
CA GLY A 84 15.48 -17.51 12.06
C GLY A 84 15.19 -17.33 10.56
N ILE A 85 14.13 -16.55 10.23
CA ILE A 85 13.75 -16.24 8.85
C ILE A 85 14.31 -14.88 8.45
N PHE A 86 15.12 -14.83 7.39
CA PHE A 86 15.76 -13.61 6.93
C PHE A 86 15.04 -13.00 5.72
N VAL A 87 14.28 -11.92 5.91
CA VAL A 87 13.63 -11.25 4.78
C VAL A 87 14.65 -10.45 3.98
N ARG A 88 15.08 -10.97 2.83
CA ARG A 88 16.25 -10.41 2.10
C ARG A 88 16.04 -9.01 1.54
N ASN A 89 14.89 -8.78 0.90
CA ASN A 89 14.62 -7.57 0.13
C ASN A 89 13.42 -6.80 0.69
N ALA A 90 13.44 -6.56 2.00
CA ALA A 90 12.45 -5.72 2.66
C ALA A 90 12.57 -4.26 2.21
N VAL A 91 11.44 -3.65 1.85
CA VAL A 91 11.34 -2.24 1.43
C VAL A 91 10.34 -1.54 2.34
N ASP A 92 10.85 -0.63 3.16
CA ASP A 92 10.02 0.21 4.01
C ASP A 92 9.50 1.43 3.23
N LEU A 93 8.18 1.56 3.18
CA LEU A 93 7.46 2.63 2.49
C LEU A 93 7.56 3.98 3.23
N GLN A 94 7.78 3.99 4.55
CA GLN A 94 7.70 5.22 5.34
C GLN A 94 8.82 6.23 5.01
N PRO A 95 10.10 5.83 4.85
CA PRO A 95 11.16 6.76 4.41
C PRO A 95 10.88 7.34 3.02
N ILE A 96 10.33 6.54 2.11
CA ILE A 96 9.98 6.98 0.76
C ILE A 96 8.83 8.00 0.82
N GLY A 97 7.79 7.72 1.60
CA GLY A 97 6.71 8.67 1.89
C GLY A 97 7.22 10.02 2.42
N ILE A 98 8.17 10.00 3.36
CA ILE A 98 8.81 11.22 3.88
C ILE A 98 9.54 11.99 2.76
N SER A 99 10.27 11.28 1.88
CA SER A 99 10.95 11.91 0.74
C SER A 99 9.99 12.56 -0.27
N MET A 100 8.75 12.05 -0.35
CA MET A 100 7.66 12.61 -1.16
C MET A 100 6.88 13.72 -0.45
N GLY A 101 7.33 14.17 0.74
CA GLY A 101 6.66 15.19 1.53
C GLY A 101 5.44 14.69 2.31
N ILE A 102 5.27 13.37 2.45
CA ILE A 102 4.20 12.76 3.25
C ILE A 102 4.79 12.38 4.60
N GLY A 103 4.72 13.34 5.53
CA GLY A 103 5.22 13.20 6.90
C GLY A 103 6.65 13.68 7.10
N THR A 104 7.25 13.30 8.22
CA THR A 104 8.57 13.83 8.64
C THR A 104 9.38 12.75 9.36
N LYS A 105 10.68 13.01 9.61
CA LYS A 105 11.51 12.13 10.44
C LYS A 105 10.98 11.98 11.89
N ARG A 106 10.26 12.98 12.42
CA ARG A 106 9.64 12.94 13.75
C ARG A 106 8.26 12.30 13.76
N TRP A 107 7.61 12.24 12.58
CA TRP A 107 6.28 11.67 12.40
C TRP A 107 6.26 10.86 11.10
N ARG A 108 6.53 9.57 11.21
CA ARG A 108 6.51 8.65 10.06
C ARG A 108 5.05 8.41 9.64
N PRO A 109 4.72 8.52 8.35
CA PRO A 109 3.35 8.29 7.89
C PRO A 109 2.93 6.83 8.09
N SER A 110 1.68 6.59 8.48
CA SER A 110 1.12 5.22 8.50
C SER A 110 0.85 4.72 7.09
N LEU A 111 0.72 3.39 6.94
CA LEU A 111 0.29 2.78 5.67
C LEU A 111 -1.04 3.38 5.17
N GLU A 112 -2.01 3.54 6.07
CA GLU A 112 -3.29 4.20 5.82
C GLU A 112 -3.13 5.62 5.27
N LYS A 113 -2.20 6.40 5.84
CA LYS A 113 -1.93 7.76 5.37
C LYS A 113 -1.31 7.78 3.98
N LEU A 114 -0.41 6.83 3.70
CA LEU A 114 0.22 6.69 2.39
C LEU A 114 -0.80 6.28 1.33
N ALA A 115 -1.62 5.26 1.61
CA ALA A 115 -2.70 4.82 0.73
C ALA A 115 -3.69 5.95 0.43
N LYS A 116 -4.14 6.67 1.46
CA LYS A 116 -5.04 7.81 1.29
C LYS A 116 -4.44 8.91 0.42
N ARG A 117 -3.14 9.19 0.55
CA ARG A 117 -2.50 10.30 -0.17
C ARG A 117 -2.12 9.96 -1.61
N LEU A 118 -1.69 8.73 -1.85
CA LEU A 118 -1.11 8.30 -3.13
C LEU A 118 -2.05 7.45 -3.99
N LEU A 119 -2.94 6.66 -3.36
CA LEU A 119 -3.93 5.83 -4.04
C LEU A 119 -5.34 6.45 -4.01
N LEU A 120 -5.53 7.54 -3.25
CA LEU A 120 -6.84 8.16 -3.01
C LEU A 120 -7.87 7.17 -2.45
N ALA A 121 -7.40 6.19 -1.66
CA ALA A 121 -8.19 5.13 -1.09
C ALA A 121 -8.11 5.15 0.44
N ASP A 122 -9.25 4.97 1.09
CA ASP A 122 -9.33 4.77 2.53
C ASP A 122 -9.17 3.28 2.85
N MET A 123 -8.35 2.96 3.85
CA MET A 123 -8.22 1.59 4.36
C MET A 123 -9.19 1.44 5.54
N ASP A 124 -10.46 1.16 5.25
CA ASP A 124 -11.44 0.93 6.32
C ASP A 124 -11.06 -0.33 7.09
N LYS A 125 -10.68 -0.10 8.34
CA LYS A 125 -10.16 -1.10 9.26
C LYS A 125 -10.96 -1.00 10.53
N LYS A 126 -12.18 -1.54 10.50
CA LYS A 126 -13.06 -1.60 11.67
C LYS A 126 -12.45 -2.50 12.75
N ASN A 127 -12.82 -2.26 13.99
CA ASN A 127 -12.48 -3.13 15.14
C ASN A 127 -10.96 -3.33 15.37
N LYS A 128 -10.11 -2.33 15.09
CA LYS A 128 -8.63 -2.45 15.21
C LYS A 128 -8.20 -3.03 16.56
N ASP A 129 -8.77 -2.54 17.66
CA ASP A 129 -8.37 -2.98 19.02
C ASP A 129 -8.66 -4.47 19.24
N PHE A 130 -9.84 -4.95 18.81
CA PHE A 130 -10.17 -6.37 18.84
C PHE A 130 -9.22 -7.18 17.97
N LEU A 131 -8.98 -6.76 16.72
CA LEU A 131 -8.10 -7.45 15.79
C LEU A 131 -6.67 -7.58 16.36
N HIS A 132 -6.08 -6.48 16.84
CA HIS A 132 -4.74 -6.47 17.42
C HIS A 132 -4.61 -7.37 18.66
N ALA A 133 -5.65 -7.45 19.49
CA ALA A 133 -5.66 -8.29 20.69
C ALA A 133 -5.85 -9.79 20.38
N THR A 134 -6.29 -10.14 19.18
CA THR A 134 -6.79 -11.49 18.87
C THR A 134 -6.25 -12.04 17.57
N TRP A 135 -5.00 -11.76 17.20
CA TRP A 135 -4.34 -12.50 16.10
C TRP A 135 -4.09 -13.98 16.45
N GLY A 136 -3.82 -14.27 17.74
CA GLY A 136 -3.45 -15.61 18.22
C GLY A 136 -4.57 -16.67 18.29
N ARG A 137 -5.76 -16.42 17.74
CA ARG A 137 -6.86 -17.41 17.67
C ARG A 137 -6.55 -18.52 16.68
N GLU A 138 -7.13 -19.70 16.92
CA GLU A 138 -6.94 -20.88 16.06
C GLU A 138 -7.47 -20.61 14.65
N ASP A 139 -8.70 -20.11 14.57
CA ASP A 139 -9.32 -19.69 13.32
C ASP A 139 -9.43 -18.17 13.26
N LEU A 140 -8.87 -17.58 12.20
CA LEU A 140 -9.03 -16.16 11.91
C LEU A 140 -10.47 -15.85 11.50
N THR A 141 -11.01 -14.73 11.99
CA THR A 141 -12.31 -14.25 11.52
C THR A 141 -12.16 -13.61 10.14
N HIS A 142 -13.28 -13.43 9.43
CA HIS A 142 -13.29 -12.71 8.16
C HIS A 142 -12.70 -11.29 8.27
N GLU A 143 -12.90 -10.62 9.42
CA GLU A 143 -12.32 -9.29 9.68
C GLU A 143 -10.78 -9.32 9.77
N HIS A 144 -10.18 -10.38 10.34
CA HIS A 144 -8.72 -10.54 10.35
C HIS A 144 -8.18 -10.74 8.94
N ILE A 145 -8.84 -11.62 8.17
CA ILE A 145 -8.44 -11.92 6.80
C ILE A 145 -8.52 -10.65 5.94
N ALA A 146 -9.64 -9.93 6.01
CA ALA A 146 -9.84 -8.69 5.29
C ALA A 146 -8.80 -7.63 5.68
N TYR A 147 -8.55 -7.44 6.98
CA TYR A 147 -7.56 -6.48 7.47
C TYR A 147 -6.17 -6.75 6.90
N ALA A 148 -5.70 -7.99 6.99
CA ALA A 148 -4.36 -8.36 6.55
C ALA A 148 -4.23 -8.34 5.01
N ALA A 149 -5.28 -8.75 4.29
CA ALA A 149 -5.34 -8.64 2.83
C ALA A 149 -5.28 -7.17 2.37
N ILE A 150 -6.04 -6.27 3.01
CA ILE A 150 -6.02 -4.83 2.72
C ILE A 150 -4.61 -4.26 2.95
N ASP A 151 -3.92 -4.67 4.02
CA ASP A 151 -2.55 -4.21 4.31
C ASP A 151 -1.52 -4.67 3.29
N ALA A 152 -1.54 -5.95 2.92
CA ALA A 152 -0.63 -6.48 1.92
C ALA A 152 -0.89 -5.85 0.54
N PHE A 153 -2.15 -5.74 0.16
CA PHE A 153 -2.54 -5.17 -1.13
C PHE A 153 -2.20 -3.69 -1.23
N ALA A 154 -2.52 -2.89 -0.22
CA ALA A 154 -2.17 -1.47 -0.19
C ALA A 154 -0.64 -1.27 -0.25
N SER A 155 0.13 -2.11 0.44
CA SER A 155 1.59 -2.05 0.40
C SER A 155 2.15 -2.34 -0.99
N ALA A 156 1.62 -3.35 -1.67
CA ALA A 156 2.01 -3.69 -3.04
C ALA A 156 1.62 -2.58 -4.04
N GLU A 157 0.41 -2.03 -3.94
CA GLU A 157 -0.08 -0.99 -4.85
C GLU A 157 0.64 0.35 -4.67
N LEU A 158 1.09 0.66 -3.46
CA LEU A 158 1.94 1.83 -3.19
C LEU A 158 3.29 1.78 -3.91
N ALA A 159 3.76 0.61 -4.34
CA ALA A 159 5.01 0.47 -5.09
C ALA A 159 5.03 1.33 -6.36
N LYS A 160 3.90 1.39 -7.09
CA LYS A 160 3.76 2.12 -8.36
C LYS A 160 3.94 3.64 -8.19
N PRO A 161 3.12 4.36 -7.39
CA PRO A 161 3.28 5.80 -7.22
C PRO A 161 4.57 6.18 -6.48
N MET A 162 5.19 5.24 -5.75
CA MET A 162 6.49 5.44 -5.10
C MET A 162 7.69 5.10 -5.98
N ASN A 163 7.48 4.73 -7.24
CA ASN A 163 8.52 4.36 -8.20
C ASN A 163 9.47 3.26 -7.67
N ILE A 164 8.94 2.33 -6.87
CA ILE A 164 9.65 1.14 -6.45
C ILE A 164 9.67 0.18 -7.63
N LYS A 165 10.86 -0.08 -8.17
CA LYS A 165 11.04 -1.09 -9.22
C LYS A 165 10.68 -2.44 -8.63
N VAL A 166 9.56 -2.99 -9.05
CA VAL A 166 9.26 -4.42 -8.90
C VAL A 166 9.80 -5.04 -10.17
N ASP A 167 10.84 -5.86 -10.06
CA ASP A 167 11.35 -6.58 -11.23
C ASP A 167 10.17 -7.36 -11.80
N ASN A 168 9.91 -7.24 -13.11
CA ASN A 168 8.81 -7.95 -13.75
C ASN A 168 8.99 -9.44 -13.48
N LEU A 169 8.24 -9.98 -12.52
CA LEU A 169 8.07 -11.41 -12.33
C LEU A 169 7.22 -11.86 -13.50
N VAL A 170 7.90 -12.25 -14.58
CA VAL A 170 7.31 -12.96 -15.72
C VAL A 170 7.23 -14.44 -15.36
#